data_AF-A0A2E0ZWC1-F1
#
_entry.id   AF-A0A2E0ZWC1-F1
#
_cell.length_a   1.000
_cell.length_b   1.000
_cell.length_c   1.000
_cell.angle_alpha   90.00
_cell.angle_beta   90.00
_cell.angle_gamma   90.00
#
_symmetry.space_group_name_H-M   'P 1'
#
loop_
_entity.id
_entity.type
_entity.pdbx_description
1 polymer ?
#
loop_
_entity_poly.entity_id
_entity_poly.type
_entity_poly.pdbx_seq_one_letter_code
_entity_poly.pdbx_strand_id
1 'polypeptide(L)'
;MDLEESIEIIESGYEFLLAYAAQGRPAGAETGPGPHARPTIEDMATAMKFIAEALVNGRTDFEQVIAEDCRKAGAAIGYMLAQDKIGSEMVDNLNASIHLRAVLTD
;
A
#
# COMPACT_ATOMS: atom_id res chain seq x y z
N MET A 1 -1.89 8.81 13.94
CA MET A 1 -1.98 8.93 12.48
C MET A 1 -2.42 10.32 12.11
N ASP A 2 -1.45 11.10 11.67
CA ASP A 2 -1.65 12.31 10.88
C ASP A 2 -1.23 12.03 9.42
N LEU A 3 -1.19 13.08 8.59
CA LEU A 3 -0.88 12.94 7.17
C LEU A 3 0.57 12.51 6.93
N GLU A 4 1.52 13.06 7.69
CA GLU A 4 2.95 12.76 7.58
C GLU A 4 3.23 11.30 7.98
N GLU A 5 2.68 10.86 9.11
CA GLU A 5 2.76 9.46 9.55
C GLU A 5 2.13 8.51 8.52
N SER A 6 1.04 8.91 7.86
CA SER A 6 0.39 8.08 6.83
C SER A 6 1.24 7.93 5.57
N ILE A 7 1.90 9.01 5.15
CA ILE A 7 2.81 9.00 3.99
C ILE A 7 4.00 8.08 4.27
N GLU A 8 4.64 8.24 5.44
CA GLU A 8 5.76 7.39 5.87
C GLU A 8 5.38 5.90 5.91
N ILE A 9 4.18 5.56 6.40
CA ILE A 9 3.68 4.17 6.40
C ILE A 9 3.56 3.63 4.97
N ILE A 10 3.07 4.43 4.03
CA ILE A 10 2.91 4.02 2.63
C ILE A 10 4.28 3.84 1.97
N GLU A 11 5.21 4.76 2.19
CA GLU A 11 6.53 4.75 1.55
C GLU A 11 7.42 3.64 2.10
N SER A 12 7.59 3.56 3.42
CA SER A 12 8.33 2.47 4.07
C SER A 12 7.71 1.10 3.78
N GLY A 13 6.38 1.02 3.71
CA GLY A 13 5.66 -0.18 3.31
C GLY A 13 5.96 -0.59 1.87
N TYR A 14 5.96 0.37 0.94
CA TYR A 14 6.33 0.13 -0.46
C TYR A 14 7.79 -0.31 -0.60
N GLU A 15 8.73 0.32 0.10
CA GLU A 15 10.14 -0.10 0.10
C GLU A 15 10.33 -1.53 0.60
N PHE A 16 9.64 -1.89 1.69
CA PHE A 16 9.62 -3.26 2.17
C PHE A 16 9.08 -4.23 1.10
N LEU A 17 7.99 -3.86 0.43
CA LEU A 17 7.37 -4.69 -0.61
C LEU A 17 8.25 -4.86 -1.85
N LEU A 18 9.09 -3.89 -2.20
CA LEU A 18 10.11 -4.05 -3.24
C LEU A 18 11.12 -5.14 -2.86
N ALA A 19 11.62 -5.10 -1.62
CA ALA A 19 12.53 -6.13 -1.12
C ALA A 19 11.83 -7.49 -0.98
N TYR A 20 10.55 -7.53 -0.64
CA TYR A 20 9.76 -8.75 -0.56
C TYR A 20 9.53 -9.38 -1.95
N ALA A 21 9.18 -8.58 -2.96
CA ALA A 21 9.02 -9.02 -4.33
C ALA A 21 10.31 -9.65 -4.89
N ALA A 22 11.46 -9.02 -4.63
CA ALA A 22 12.77 -9.50 -5.09
C ALA A 22 13.17 -10.88 -4.53
N GLN A 23 12.55 -11.35 -3.45
CA GLN A 23 12.86 -12.64 -2.84
C GLN A 23 12.26 -13.84 -3.58
N GLY A 24 11.29 -13.64 -4.49
CA GLY A 24 10.68 -14.71 -5.27
C GLY A 24 10.02 -15.81 -4.42
N ARG A 25 9.52 -15.46 -3.22
CA ARG A 25 8.88 -16.41 -2.30
C ARG A 25 7.55 -16.90 -2.89
N PRO A 26 7.27 -18.22 -2.85
CA PRO A 26 5.96 -18.72 -3.21
C PRO A 26 4.92 -18.24 -2.21
N ALA A 27 3.65 -18.14 -2.65
CA ALA A 27 2.55 -17.79 -1.75
C ALA A 27 2.45 -18.81 -0.62
N GLY A 28 2.57 -18.33 0.62
CA GLY A 28 2.70 -19.18 1.80
C GLY A 28 2.24 -18.48 3.08
N ALA A 29 2.19 -19.23 4.17
CA ALA A 29 1.99 -18.64 5.48
C ALA A 29 3.25 -17.84 5.87
N GLU A 30 3.04 -16.64 6.39
CA GLU A 30 4.14 -15.85 6.94
C GLU A 30 4.48 -16.40 8.32
N THR A 31 5.71 -16.89 8.48
CA THR A 31 6.15 -17.53 9.73
C THR A 31 7.52 -17.00 10.15
N GLY A 32 7.72 -16.85 11.46
CA GLY A 32 8.99 -16.42 12.04
C GLY A 32 9.01 -14.92 12.40
N PRO A 33 10.09 -14.45 13.01
CA PRO A 33 10.22 -13.05 13.41
C PRO A 33 10.54 -12.15 12.19
N GLY A 34 9.97 -10.95 12.19
CA GLY A 34 10.25 -9.91 11.18
C GLY A 34 8.97 -9.31 10.58
N PRO A 35 9.10 -8.21 9.83
CA PRO A 35 7.98 -7.65 9.10
C PRO A 35 7.46 -8.66 8.06
N HIS A 36 6.15 -8.66 7.93
CA HIS A 36 5.38 -9.58 7.11
C HIS A 36 4.60 -8.75 6.10
N ALA A 37 4.49 -9.25 4.87
CA ALA A 37 3.79 -8.55 3.80
C ALA A 37 2.37 -8.21 4.20
N ARG A 38 1.59 -9.17 4.73
CA ARG A 38 0.19 -8.90 5.05
C ARG A 38 0.01 -7.75 6.06
N PRO A 39 0.63 -7.77 7.25
CA PRO A 39 0.55 -6.64 8.17
C PRO A 39 1.01 -5.32 7.55
N THR A 40 2.11 -5.31 6.79
CA THR A 40 2.57 -4.10 6.10
C THR A 40 1.53 -3.57 5.12
N ILE A 41 0.90 -4.45 4.34
CA ILE A 41 -0.14 -4.10 3.38
C ILE A 41 -1.42 -3.60 4.09
N GLU A 42 -1.76 -4.17 5.26
CA GLU A 42 -2.88 -3.73 6.10
C GLU A 42 -2.66 -2.32 6.65
N ASP A 43 -1.44 -2.02 7.11
CA ASP A 43 -1.05 -0.69 7.58
C ASP A 43 -1.11 0.34 6.45
N MET A 44 -0.57 0.00 5.26
CA MET A 44 -0.67 0.82 4.06
C MET A 44 -2.13 1.09 3.66
N ALA A 45 -3.00 0.07 3.69
CA ALA A 45 -4.42 0.22 3.39
C ALA A 45 -5.10 1.20 4.35
N THR A 46 -4.75 1.12 5.64
CA THR A 46 -5.30 2.00 6.68
C THR A 46 -4.83 3.44 6.48
N ALA A 47 -3.55 3.65 6.18
CA ALA A 47 -2.99 4.96 5.88
C ALA A 47 -3.62 5.58 4.62
N MET A 48 -3.75 4.83 3.52
CA MET A 48 -4.39 5.32 2.30
C MET A 48 -5.86 5.71 2.52
N LYS A 49 -6.60 4.92 3.30
CA LYS A 49 -7.98 5.25 3.66
C LYS A 49 -8.03 6.57 4.43
N PHE A 50 -7.14 6.75 5.41
CA PHE A 50 -7.06 7.98 6.18
C PHE A 50 -6.74 9.19 5.29
N ILE A 51 -5.73 9.11 4.42
CA ILE A 51 -5.39 10.19 3.49
C ILE A 51 -6.58 10.52 2.57
N ALA A 52 -7.24 9.49 2.02
CA ALA A 52 -8.40 9.69 1.17
C ALA A 52 -9.53 10.43 1.89
N GLU A 53 -9.81 10.09 3.15
CA GLU A 53 -10.84 10.74 3.96
C GLU A 53 -10.43 12.17 4.38
N ALA A 54 -9.16 12.40 4.69
CA ALA A 54 -8.63 13.71 5.04
C ALA A 54 -8.67 14.69 3.87
N LEU A 55 -8.41 14.22 2.65
CA LEU A 55 -8.26 15.06 1.45
C LEU A 55 -9.50 15.09 0.54
N VAL A 56 -10.54 14.29 0.79
CA VAL A 56 -11.76 14.27 -0.07
C VAL A 56 -12.46 15.62 -0.18
N ASN A 57 -12.34 16.47 0.84
CA ASN A 57 -12.88 17.85 0.83
C ASN A 57 -11.76 18.90 0.69
N GLY A 58 -10.60 18.48 0.19
CA GLY A 58 -9.46 19.35 -0.09
C GLY A 58 -9.83 20.52 -1.00
N ARG A 59 -9.12 21.63 -0.83
CA ARG A 59 -9.42 22.92 -1.49
C ARG A 59 -8.69 23.06 -2.82
N THR A 60 -7.71 22.21 -3.07
CA THR A 60 -6.89 22.22 -4.29
C THR A 60 -7.21 21.00 -5.16
N ASP A 61 -7.07 21.17 -6.47
CA ASP A 61 -7.24 20.07 -7.43
C ASP A 61 -6.26 18.92 -7.14
N PHE A 62 -5.07 19.23 -6.63
CA PHE A 62 -4.06 18.21 -6.31
C PHE A 62 -4.46 17.35 -5.10
N GLU A 63 -5.02 17.93 -4.04
CA GLU A 63 -5.54 17.15 -2.90
C GLU A 63 -6.65 16.18 -3.34
N GLN A 64 -7.49 16.60 -4.30
CA GLN A 64 -8.53 15.75 -4.87
C GLN A 64 -7.93 14.57 -5.67
N VAL A 65 -6.87 14.82 -6.44
CA VAL A 65 -6.11 13.77 -7.15
C VAL A 65 -5.53 12.77 -6.16
N ILE A 66 -4.84 13.22 -5.11
CA ILE A 66 -4.28 12.32 -4.09
C ILE A 66 -5.39 11.51 -3.41
N ALA A 67 -6.52 12.13 -3.05
CA ALA A 67 -7.64 11.41 -2.46
C ALA A 67 -8.19 10.32 -3.39
N GLU A 68 -8.24 10.58 -4.69
CA GLU A 68 -8.67 9.61 -5.70
C GLU A 68 -7.66 8.48 -5.89
N ASP A 69 -6.37 8.80 -5.93
CA ASP A 69 -5.30 7.82 -6.08
C ASP A 69 -5.21 6.90 -4.86
N CYS A 70 -5.35 7.43 -3.64
CA CYS A 70 -5.47 6.62 -2.43
C CYS A 70 -6.67 5.67 -2.47
N ARG A 71 -7.82 6.09 -3.02
CA ARG A 71 -8.98 5.20 -3.19
C ARG A 71 -8.70 4.09 -4.20
N LYS A 72 -8.07 4.41 -5.34
CA LYS A 72 -7.72 3.43 -6.38
C LYS A 72 -6.68 2.43 -5.87
N ALA A 73 -5.62 2.92 -5.23
CA ALA A 73 -4.57 2.11 -4.63
C ALA A 73 -5.14 1.20 -3.53
N GLY A 74 -5.97 1.76 -2.64
CA GLY A 74 -6.64 1.02 -1.58
C GLY A 74 -7.54 -0.12 -2.10
N ALA A 75 -8.21 0.08 -3.25
CA ALA A 75 -8.98 -0.99 -3.88
C ALA A 75 -8.09 -2.14 -4.39
N ALA A 76 -6.95 -1.83 -5.01
CA ALA A 76 -5.98 -2.83 -5.46
C ALA A 76 -5.37 -3.60 -4.28
N ILE A 77 -5.00 -2.89 -3.21
CA ILE A 77 -4.53 -3.50 -1.96
C ILE A 77 -5.60 -4.38 -1.32
N GLY A 78 -6.85 -3.91 -1.25
CA GLY A 78 -7.96 -4.68 -0.69
C GLY A 78 -8.20 -6.00 -1.41
N TYR A 79 -8.06 -6.02 -2.75
CA TYR A 79 -8.12 -7.25 -3.54
C TYR A 79 -7.01 -8.25 -3.15
N MET A 80 -5.80 -7.74 -2.88
CA MET A 80 -4.67 -8.58 -2.47
C MET A 80 -4.84 -9.11 -1.04
N LEU A 81 -5.35 -8.29 -0.11
CA LEU A 81 -5.65 -8.71 1.25
C LEU A 81 -6.74 -9.77 1.32
N ALA A 82 -7.66 -9.80 0.36
CA ALA A 82 -8.69 -10.83 0.24
C ALA A 82 -8.16 -12.21 -0.20
N GLN A 83 -6.89 -12.31 -0.64
CA GLN A 83 -6.27 -13.59 -0.98
C GLN A 83 -5.82 -14.32 0.28
N ASP A 84 -5.99 -15.64 0.35
CA ASP A 84 -5.57 -16.43 1.53
C ASP A 84 -4.06 -16.35 1.77
N LYS A 85 -3.27 -16.33 0.69
CA LYS A 85 -1.82 -16.32 0.72
C LYS A 85 -1.29 -15.22 -0.19
N ILE A 86 -0.29 -14.51 0.31
CA ILE A 86 0.43 -13.46 -0.42
C ILE A 86 1.82 -14.01 -0.74
N GLY A 87 2.23 -13.91 -2.00
CA GLY A 87 3.54 -14.34 -2.48
C GLY A 87 4.24 -13.22 -3.26
N SER A 88 5.54 -13.38 -3.49
CA SER A 88 6.36 -12.31 -4.08
C SER A 88 5.88 -11.88 -5.47
N GLU A 89 5.40 -12.80 -6.32
CA GLU A 89 4.88 -12.47 -7.65
C GLU A 89 3.61 -11.60 -7.59
N MET A 90 2.74 -11.87 -6.61
CA MET A 90 1.53 -11.07 -6.40
C MET A 90 1.88 -9.66 -5.94
N VAL A 91 2.86 -9.55 -5.04
CA VAL A 91 3.38 -8.25 -4.56
C VAL A 91 4.11 -7.51 -5.69
N ASP A 92 4.88 -8.20 -6.53
CA ASP A 92 5.57 -7.60 -7.68
C ASP A 92 4.57 -7.00 -8.68
N ASN A 93 3.50 -7.75 -9.01
CA ASN A 93 2.41 -7.27 -9.85
C ASN A 93 1.72 -6.03 -9.24
N LEU A 94 1.54 -6.00 -7.91
CA LEU A 94 0.98 -4.83 -7.24
C LEU A 94 1.94 -3.63 -7.29
N ASN A 95 3.23 -3.82 -7.02
CA ASN A 95 4.24 -2.76 -7.08
C ASN A 95 4.35 -2.14 -8.48
N ALA A 96 4.15 -2.94 -9.52
CA ALA A 96 4.09 -2.48 -10.90
C ALA A 96 2.82 -1.70 -11.25
N SER A 97 1.77 -1.77 -10.42
CA SER A 97 0.51 -1.06 -10.65
C SER A 97 0.69 0.45 -10.54
N ILE A 98 0.26 1.17 -11.58
CA ILE A 98 0.29 2.63 -11.61
C ILE A 98 -0.49 3.25 -10.44
N HIS A 99 -1.55 2.58 -9.96
CA HIS A 99 -2.36 3.07 -8.85
C HIS A 99 -1.58 3.10 -7.54
N LEU A 100 -0.72 2.10 -7.30
CA LEU A 100 0.12 2.09 -6.09
C LEU A 100 1.26 3.10 -6.18
N ARG A 101 1.83 3.29 -7.37
CA ARG A 101 2.93 4.24 -7.56
C ARG A 101 2.49 5.70 -7.51
N ALA A 102 1.22 6.00 -7.81
CA ALA A 102 0.69 7.35 -7.82
C ALA A 102 0.53 7.99 -6.43
N VAL A 103 0.57 7.18 -5.36
CA VAL A 103 0.41 7.65 -3.97
C VAL A 103 1.74 7.78 -3.21
N LEU A 104 2.87 7.60 -3.89
CA LEU A 104 4.21 7.86 -3.34
C LEU A 104 4.51 9.34 -3.57
N THR A 105 4.64 10.13 -2.51
CA THR A 105 4.57 11.60 -2.60
C THR A 105 5.84 12.34 -2.21
N ASP A 106 6.87 11.64 -1.76
CA ASP A 106 8.25 12.16 -1.66
C ASP A 106 8.84 12.66 -3.00
#